data_AF-A0A1W9X4L2-F1
#
_entry.id   AF-A0A1W9X4L2-F1
#
_cell.length_a   1.000
_cell.length_b   1.000
_cell.length_c   1.000
_cell.angle_alpha   90.00
_cell.angle_beta   90.00
_cell.angle_gamma   90.00
#
_symmetry.space_group_name_H-M   'P 1'
#
loop_
_entity.id
_entity.type
_entity.pdbx_description
1 polymer ?
#
loop_
_entity_poly.entity_id
_entity_poly.type
_entity_poly.pdbx_seq_one_letter_code
_entity_poly.pdbx_strand_id
1 'polypeptide(L)' 'MVEDITERKRAEEALHENQSALAKAQQIAHLGNWRLNVETNQITCSDEVYRIFGVNSAEFQPTLEAFFECFHPDDVEFAR' A
#
# COMPACT_ATOMS: atom_id res chain seq x y z
N MET A 1 21.69 -9.08 -32.11
CA MET A 1 21.03 -10.20 -31.40
C MET A 1 19.81 -9.62 -30.74
N VAL A 2 18.60 -10.05 -31.12
CA VAL A 2 17.35 -9.60 -30.48
C VAL A 2 17.08 -10.57 -29.34
N GLU A 3 17.01 -10.06 -28.12
CA GLU A 3 16.71 -10.86 -26.93
C GLU A 3 15.20 -11.18 -26.94
N ASP A 4 14.82 -12.45 -26.81
CA ASP A 4 13.41 -12.84 -26.73
C ASP A 4 12.85 -12.41 -25.37
N ILE A 5 11.99 -11.40 -25.38
CA ILE A 5 11.37 -10.82 -24.19
C ILE A 5 9.92 -11.28 -23.98
N THR A 6 9.45 -12.26 -24.76
CA THR A 6 8.02 -12.64 -24.80
C THR A 6 7.52 -13.08 -23.43
N GLU A 7 8.27 -13.95 -22.75
CA GLU A 7 7.89 -14.46 -21.42
C GLU A 7 7.94 -13.36 -20.35
N ARG A 8 8.93 -12.47 -20.43
CA ARG A 8 9.02 -11.31 -19.53
C ARG A 8 7.81 -10.40 -19.69
N LYS A 9 7.40 -10.13 -20.94
CA LYS A 9 6.25 -9.29 -21.26
C LYS A 9 4.94 -9.88 -20.73
N ARG A 10 4.73 -11.19 -20.92
CA ARG A 10 3.57 -11.90 -20.36
C ARG A 10 3.51 -11.84 -18.83
N ALA A 11 4.65 -12.00 -18.17
CA ALA A 11 4.73 -11.90 -16.71
C ALA A 11 4.45 -10.48 -16.21
N GLU A 12 4.96 -9.45 -16.90
CA GLU A 12 4.67 -8.04 -16.61
C GLU A 12 3.17 -7.73 -16.74
N GLU A 13 2.53 -8.19 -17.83
CA GLU A 13 1.10 -8.00 -18.07
C GLU A 13 0.25 -8.70 -17.01
N ALA A 14 0.53 -9.98 -16.72
CA ALA A 14 -0.20 -10.73 -15.69
C ALA A 14 -0.04 -10.10 -14.29
N LEU A 15 1.15 -9.55 -13.99
CA LEU A 15 1.37 -8.83 -12.73
C LEU A 15 0.50 -7.57 -12.67
N HIS A 16 0.45 -6.79 -13.75
CA HIS A 16 -0.34 -5.56 -13.83
C HIS A 16 -1.85 -5.82 -13.70
N GLU A 17 -2.36 -6.85 -14.37
CA GLU A 17 -3.77 -7.25 -14.28
C GLU A 17 -4.14 -7.67 -12.85
N ASN A 18 -3.30 -8.49 -12.21
CA ASN A 18 -3.53 -8.92 -10.84
C ASN A 18 -3.47 -7.76 -9.84
N GLN A 19 -2.55 -6.81 -10.01
CA GLN A 19 -2.47 -5.62 -9.17
C GLN A 19 -3.73 -4.75 -9.30
N SER A 20 -4.22 -4.57 -10.53
CA SER A 20 -5.43 -3.80 -10.81
C SER A 20 -6.68 -4.48 -10.22
N ALA A 21 -6.80 -5.80 -10.37
CA ALA A 21 -7.89 -6.57 -9.79
C ALA A 21 -7.89 -6.52 -8.26
N LEU A 22 -6.70 -6.66 -7.64
CA LEU A 22 -6.55 -6.55 -6.19
C LEU A 22 -6.92 -5.15 -5.68
N ALA A 23 -6.43 -4.09 -6.33
CA ALA A 23 -6.76 -2.71 -5.96
C ALA A 23 -8.27 -2.47 -6.02
N LYS A 24 -8.95 -3.02 -7.03
CA LYS A 24 -10.40 -2.92 -7.15
C LYS A 24 -11.15 -3.69 -6.06
N ALA A 25 -10.70 -4.91 -5.76
CA ALA A 25 -11.29 -5.72 -4.69
C ALA A 25 -11.16 -5.03 -3.32
N GLN A 26 -9.98 -4.46 -3.03
CA GLN A 26 -9.73 -3.67 -1.83
C GLN A 26 -10.66 -2.47 -1.72
N GLN A 27 -10.86 -1.73 -2.82
CA GLN A 27 -11.77 -0.60 -2.86
C GLN A 27 -13.24 -1.01 -2.59
N ILE A 28 -13.70 -2.10 -3.21
CA ILE A 28 -15.09 -2.57 -3.05
C ILE A 28 -15.34 -3.08 -1.63
N ALA A 29 -14.37 -3.78 -1.06
CA ALA A 29 -14.48 -4.37 0.27
C ALA A 29 -14.13 -3.39 1.41
N HIS A 30 -13.69 -2.17 1.09
CA HIS A 30 -13.12 -1.22 2.05
C HIS A 30 -12.00 -1.85 2.89
N LEU A 31 -11.14 -2.61 2.22
CA LEU A 31 -10.04 -3.36 2.82
C LEU A 31 -8.70 -2.72 2.46
N GLY A 32 -8.09 -2.03 3.43
CA GLY A 32 -6.73 -1.53 3.32
C GLY A 32 -5.68 -2.59 3.70
N ASN A 33 -4.52 -2.58 3.05
CA ASN A 33 -3.34 -3.29 3.53
C ASN A 33 -2.15 -2.34 3.68
N TRP A 34 -1.32 -2.62 4.68
CA TRP A 34 -0.07 -1.93 4.91
C TRP A 34 1.03 -2.94 5.22
N ARG A 35 2.28 -2.54 4.98
CA ARG A 35 3.48 -3.33 5.27
C ARG A 35 4.51 -2.45 5.91
N LEU A 36 5.17 -2.95 6.94
CA LEU A 36 6.31 -2.30 7.57
C LEU A 36 7.58 -3.07 7.19
N ASN A 37 8.55 -2.38 6.61
CA ASN A 37 9.92 -2.87 6.56
C ASN A 37 10.61 -2.49 7.88
N VAL A 38 10.92 -3.50 8.70
CA VAL A 38 11.52 -3.30 10.04
C VAL A 38 12.98 -2.89 10.01
N GLU A 39 13.69 -3.14 8.91
CA GLU A 39 15.10 -2.71 8.77
C GLU A 39 15.19 -1.23 8.42
N THR A 40 14.24 -0.73 7.63
CA THR A 40 14.24 0.67 7.15
C THR A 40 13.20 1.56 7.83
N ASN A 41 12.34 0.99 8.68
CA ASN A 41 11.15 1.64 9.26
C ASN A 41 10.21 2.30 8.22
N GLN A 42 10.22 1.78 6.99
CA GLN A 42 9.36 2.29 5.92
C GLN A 42 8.01 1.57 5.92
N ILE A 43 6.92 2.34 5.90
CA ILE A 43 5.59 1.79 5.71
C ILE A 43 5.18 1.96 4.24
N THR A 44 4.60 0.91 3.67
CA THR A 44 3.89 0.99 2.40
C THR A 44 2.43 0.70 2.64
N CYS A 45 1.55 1.56 2.15
CA CYS A 45 0.10 1.44 2.25
C CYS A 45 -0.51 1.28 0.87
N SER A 46 -1.57 0.47 0.74
CA SER A 46 -2.43 0.53 -0.45
C SER A 46 -3.20 1.84 -0.51
N ASP A 47 -3.64 2.22 -1.70
CA ASP A 47 -4.51 3.37 -1.94
C ASP A 47 -5.76 3.39 -1.04
N GLU A 48 -6.30 2.22 -0.70
CA GLU A 48 -7.47 2.11 0.17
C GLU A 48 -7.19 2.52 1.62
N VAL A 49 -5.96 2.34 2.13
CA VAL A 49 -5.61 2.77 3.49
C VAL A 49 -5.70 4.29 3.60
N TYR A 50 -5.21 5.03 2.59
CA TYR A 50 -5.32 6.49 2.57
C TYR A 50 -6.78 6.94 2.50
N ARG A 51 -7.63 6.23 1.74
CA ARG A 51 -9.07 6.49 1.69
C ARG A 51 -9.77 6.22 3.03
N ILE A 52 -9.41 5.13 3.72
CA ILE A 52 -9.94 4.77 5.04
C ILE A 52 -9.57 5.85 6.07
N PHE A 53 -8.31 6.32 6.08
CA PHE A 53 -7.88 7.37 6.99
C PHE A 53 -8.28 8.79 6.56
N GLY A 54 -8.81 8.97 5.34
CA GLY A 54 -9.19 10.28 4.82
C GLY A 54 -8.01 11.21 4.54
N VAL A 55 -6.82 10.65 4.28
CA VAL A 55 -5.59 11.42 4.01
C VAL A 55 -5.24 11.40 2.52
N ASN A 56 -4.59 12.47 2.05
CA ASN A 56 -4.11 12.54 0.68
C ASN A 56 -2.76 11.83 0.54
N SER A 57 -2.67 10.78 -0.28
CA SER A 57 -1.42 10.03 -0.51
C SER A 57 -0.30 10.84 -1.16
N ALA A 58 -0.62 11.97 -1.80
CA ALA A 58 0.38 12.89 -2.36
C ALA A 58 1.03 13.78 -1.28
N GLU A 59 0.36 13.98 -0.15
CA GLU A 59 0.80 14.87 0.94
C GLU A 59 1.24 14.07 2.17
N PHE A 60 0.77 12.83 2.31
CA PHE A 60 1.05 11.96 3.44
C PHE A 60 2.26 11.07 3.13
N GLN A 61 3.35 11.28 3.86
CA GLN A 61 4.46 10.33 3.87
C GLN A 61 4.15 9.23 4.88
N PRO A 62 4.11 7.94 4.47
CA PRO A 62 3.87 6.83 5.37
C PRO A 62 5.14 6.52 6.18
N THR A 63 5.49 7.40 7.11
CA THR A 63 6.39 7.06 8.21
C THR A 63 5.60 6.38 9.32
N LEU A 64 6.31 5.66 10.18
CA LEU A 64 5.70 5.02 11.35
C LEU A 64 5.05 6.06 12.27
N GLU A 65 5.67 7.23 12.43
CA GLU A 65 5.13 8.34 13.22
C GLU A 65 3.84 8.90 12.62
N ALA A 66 3.83 9.23 11.33
CA ALA A 66 2.64 9.78 10.67
C ALA A 66 1.47 8.78 10.64
N PHE A 67 1.78 7.49 10.58
CA PHE A 67 0.78 6.44 10.69
C PHE A 67 0.11 6.44 12.07
N PHE A 68 0.87 6.59 13.16
CA PHE A 68 0.32 6.70 14.51
C PHE A 68 -0.43 8.02 14.76
N GLU A 69 -0.11 9.11 14.07
CA GLU A 69 -0.89 10.36 14.15
C GLU A 69 -2.33 10.21 13.63
N CYS A 70 -2.60 9.19 12.82
CA CYS A 70 -3.96 8.86 12.36
C CYS A 70 -4.79 8.14 13.43
N PHE A 71 -4.18 7.69 14.53
CA PHE A 71 -4.85 6.94 15.59
C PHE A 71 -5.44 7.91 16.60
N HIS A 72 -6.53 7.49 17.25
CA HIS A 72 -7.07 8.25 18.37
C HIS A 72 -6.01 8.30 19.49
N PRO A 73 -5.77 9.45 20.16
CA PRO A 73 -4.71 9.60 21.17
C PRO A 73 -4.76 8.54 22.27
N ASP A 74 -5.97 8.12 22.66
CA ASP A 74 -6.18 7.08 23.68
C ASP A 74 -5.72 5.67 23.24
N ASP A 75 -5.60 5.43 21.92
CA ASP A 75 -5.19 4.15 21.35
C ASP A 75 -3.70 4.11 21.00
N VAL A 76 -3.00 5.26 21.02
CA VAL A 76 -1.59 5.37 20.61
C VAL A 76 -0.67 4.57 21.54
N GLU A 77 -0.92 4.59 22.86
CA GLU A 77 -0.11 3.82 23.82
C GLU A 77 -0.23 2.31 23.64
N PHE A 78 -1.36 1.82 23.11
CA PHE A 78 -1.56 0.39 22.84
C PHE A 78 -0.97 -0.07 21.51
N ALA A 79 -0.81 0.85 20.55
CA ALA A 79 -0.36 0.54 19.21
C ALA A 79 1.18 0.63 19.03
N ARG A 80 1.89 1.24 19.99
CA ARG A 80 3.33 1.53 19.94
C ARG A 80 4.22 0.39 20.45
#